data_AF-A0AAD7FRZ1-F1
#
_entry.id   AF-A0AAD7FRZ1-F1
#
_cell.length_a   1.000
_cell.length_b   1.000
_cell.length_c   1.000
_cell.angle_alpha   90.00
_cell.angle_beta   90.00
_cell.angle_gamma   90.00
#
_symmetry.space_group_name_H-M   'P 1'
#
loop_
_entity.id
_entity.type
_entity.pdbx_description
1 polymer ?
#
loop_
_entity_poly.entity_id
_entity_poly.type
_entity_poly.pdbx_seq_one_letter_code
_entity_poly.pdbx_strand_id
1 'polypeptide(L)'
;MDNYNIPFGFGRRSCPGKNVALQTIFIAVVRILWAFNIIPHRDETGVLVVPSADDFSAGLLRRPAPFPCRFEPRCGSTVEVVESEAERADLDAAAWE
;
A
#
# COMPACT_ATOMS: atom_id res chain seq x y z
N MET A 1 16.35 9.54 -14.99
CA MET A 1 16.62 8.28 -14.25
C MET A 1 16.58 8.58 -12.76
N ASP A 2 15.37 8.93 -12.37
CA ASP A 2 14.61 8.73 -11.15
C ASP A 2 15.33 8.70 -9.79
N ASN A 3 14.93 9.70 -9.01
CA ASN A 3 15.42 10.07 -7.71
C ASN A 3 14.84 9.20 -6.57
N TYR A 4 14.60 7.90 -6.83
CA TYR A 4 13.91 7.00 -5.89
C TYR A 4 14.68 6.77 -4.58
N ASN A 5 15.92 7.25 -4.48
CA ASN A 5 16.80 7.04 -3.34
C ASN A 5 16.89 8.24 -2.39
N ILE A 6 16.46 9.44 -2.78
CA ILE A 6 16.52 10.62 -1.89
C ILE A 6 15.83 10.41 -0.54
N PRO A 7 14.66 9.74 -0.45
CA PRO A 7 14.00 9.50 0.84
C PRO A 7 14.87 8.69 1.82
N PHE A 8 15.85 7.94 1.32
CA PHE A 8 16.75 7.11 2.14
C PHE A 8 18.06 7.82 2.48
N GLY A 9 18.22 9.10 2.14
CA GLY A 9 19.42 9.88 2.43
C GLY A 9 20.64 9.48 1.60
N PHE A 10 21.82 9.99 1.98
CA PHE A 10 23.06 9.82 1.22
C PHE A 10 24.30 9.70 2.13
N GLY A 11 25.37 9.13 1.57
CA GLY A 11 26.65 8.98 2.26
C GLY A 11 26.59 8.04 3.47
N ARG A 12 27.38 8.34 4.50
CA ARG A 12 27.54 7.51 5.70
C ARG A 12 26.28 7.36 6.57
N ARG A 13 25.26 8.20 6.37
CA ARG A 13 23.98 8.14 7.09
C ARG A 13 22.82 7.70 6.19
N SER A 14 23.13 7.11 5.02
CA SER A 14 22.10 6.50 4.20
C SER A 14 21.39 5.38 4.97
N CYS A 15 20.09 5.22 4.73
CA CYS A 15 19.26 4.27 5.44
C CYS A 15 19.76 2.84 5.16
N PRO A 16 20.21 2.09 6.19
CA PRO A 16 20.66 0.71 6.00
C PRO A 16 19.51 -0.22 5.60
N GLY A 17 18.27 0.14 5.96
CA GLY A 17 17.05 -0.60 5.62
C GLY A 17 16.50 -0.34 4.21
N LYS A 18 17.15 0.51 3.40
CA LYS A 18 16.63 0.91 2.07
C LYS A 18 16.20 -0.27 1.21
N ASN A 19 17.07 -1.28 1.09
CA ASN A 19 16.80 -2.42 0.20
C ASN A 19 15.63 -3.26 0.70
N VAL A 20 15.57 -3.51 2.02
CA VAL A 20 14.45 -4.23 2.64
C VAL A 20 13.15 -3.45 2.40
N ALA A 21 13.13 -2.15 2.70
CA ALA A 21 11.94 -1.32 2.52
C ALA A 21 11.43 -1.31 1.06
N LEU A 22 12.33 -1.11 0.09
CA LEU A 22 11.96 -1.10 -1.33
C LEU A 22 11.41 -2.46 -1.79
N GLN A 23 12.03 -3.56 -1.38
CA GLN A 23 11.56 -4.91 -1.73
C GLN A 23 10.22 -5.23 -1.06
N THR A 24 10.05 -4.87 0.22
CA THR A 24 8.79 -5.05 0.95
C THR A 24 7.67 -4.26 0.31
N ILE A 25 7.89 -2.97 -0.02
CA ILE A 25 6.88 -2.14 -0.68
C ILE A 25 6.53 -2.70 -2.06
N PHE A 26 7.54 -3.13 -2.83
CA PHE A 26 7.30 -3.73 -4.14
C PHE A 26 6.41 -4.97 -4.05
N ILE A 27 6.74 -5.90 -3.15
CA ILE A 27 5.95 -7.13 -2.94
C ILE A 27 4.52 -6.78 -2.48
N ALA A 28 4.37 -5.84 -1.55
CA ALA A 28 3.06 -5.40 -1.07
C ALA A 28 2.20 -4.82 -2.21
N VAL A 29 2.77 -3.92 -3.01
CA VAL A 29 2.06 -3.29 -4.15
C VAL A 29 1.68 -4.34 -5.19
N VAL A 30 2.59 -5.25 -5.57
CA VAL A 30 2.29 -6.30 -6.55
C VAL A 30 1.18 -7.23 -6.06
N ARG A 31 1.18 -7.62 -4.77
CA ARG A 31 0.12 -8.46 -4.19
C ARG A 31 -1.23 -7.74 -4.19
N ILE A 32 -1.26 -6.45 -3.85
CA ILE A 32 -2.49 -5.64 -3.90
C ILE A 32 -3.02 -5.55 -5.34
N LEU A 33 -2.14 -5.26 -6.32
CA LEU A 33 -2.53 -5.13 -7.72
C LEU A 33 -2.97 -6.46 -8.35
N TRP A 34 -2.37 -7.57 -7.91
CA TRP A 34 -2.80 -8.91 -8.29
C TRP A 34 -4.19 -9.22 -7.69
N ALA A 35 -4.44 -8.84 -6.45
CA ALA A 35 -5.68 -9.20 -5.77
C ALA A 35 -6.89 -8.33 -6.14
N PHE A 36 -6.69 -7.02 -6.35
CA PHE A 36 -7.79 -6.06 -6.42
C PHE A 36 -7.79 -5.22 -7.69
N ASN A 37 -8.99 -4.89 -8.16
CA ASN A 37 -9.26 -3.71 -8.95
C ASN A 37 -9.36 -2.51 -7.99
N ILE A 38 -8.46 -1.54 -8.14
CA ILE A 38 -8.44 -0.31 -7.35
C ILE A 38 -9.20 0.76 -8.13
N ILE A 39 -10.36 1.15 -7.64
CA ILE A 39 -11.24 2.11 -8.33
C ILE A 39 -11.56 3.31 -7.44
N PRO A 40 -11.78 4.51 -8.04
CA PRO A 40 -12.21 5.67 -7.29
C PRO A 40 -13.54 5.42 -6.58
N HIS A 41 -13.71 6.07 -5.43
CA HIS A 41 -14.99 6.07 -4.74
C HIS A 41 -16.05 6.85 -5.54
N ARG A 42 -17.33 6.58 -5.29
CA ARG A 42 -18.46 7.36 -5.82
C ARG A 42 -19.14 8.08 -4.67
N ASP A 43 -19.38 9.37 -4.81
CA ASP A 43 -20.17 10.12 -3.84
C ASP A 43 -21.67 9.75 -3.88
N GLU A 44 -22.47 10.40 -3.03
CA GLU A 44 -23.93 10.19 -2.93
C GLU A 44 -24.67 10.47 -4.25
N THR A 45 -24.06 11.25 -5.15
CA THR A 45 -24.62 11.59 -6.47
C THR A 45 -24.16 10.63 -7.57
N GLY A 46 -23.28 9.67 -7.24
CA GLY A 46 -22.73 8.69 -8.17
C GLY A 46 -21.49 9.18 -8.93
N VAL A 47 -20.98 10.38 -8.65
CA VAL A 47 -19.80 10.96 -9.32
C VAL A 47 -18.52 10.38 -8.74
N LEU A 48 -17.54 10.09 -9.61
CA LEU A 48 -16.24 9.59 -9.19
C LEU A 48 -15.46 10.65 -8.41
N VAL A 49 -15.07 10.31 -7.18
CA VAL A 49 -14.24 11.15 -6.32
C VAL A 49 -12.78 10.77 -6.54
N VAL A 50 -12.04 11.62 -7.23
CA VAL A 50 -10.59 11.46 -7.42
C VAL A 50 -9.87 12.12 -6.24
N PRO A 51 -8.99 11.40 -5.52
CA PRO A 51 -8.19 12.00 -4.45
C PRO A 51 -7.33 13.17 -4.96
N SER A 52 -7.25 14.24 -4.18
CA SER A 52 -6.39 15.37 -4.51
C SER A 52 -4.92 14.96 -4.52
N ALA A 53 -4.19 15.38 -5.56
CA ALA A 53 -2.76 15.13 -5.68
C ALA A 53 -1.90 16.01 -4.76
N ASP A 54 -2.49 16.99 -4.08
CA ASP A 54 -1.78 17.95 -3.21
C ASP A 54 -2.17 17.82 -1.74
N ASP A 55 -3.14 16.96 -1.43
CA ASP A 55 -3.67 16.81 -0.06
C ASP A 55 -2.88 15.78 0.75
N PHE A 56 -2.06 16.29 1.66
CA PHE A 56 -1.12 15.51 2.46
C PHE A 56 -0.95 16.14 3.84
N SER A 57 -0.62 15.31 4.83
CA SER A 57 -0.32 15.71 6.20
C SER A 57 0.88 16.65 6.29
N ALA A 58 0.78 17.67 7.14
CA ALA A 58 1.94 18.48 7.52
C ALA A 58 2.83 17.74 8.54
N GLY A 59 4.11 18.11 8.62
CA GLY A 59 5.05 17.62 9.63
C GLY A 59 6.20 16.79 9.06
N LEU A 60 6.94 16.11 9.96
CA LEU A 60 8.15 15.36 9.63
C LEU A 60 7.89 14.20 8.64
N LEU A 61 6.72 13.56 8.73
CA LEU A 61 6.28 12.51 7.82
C LEU A 61 5.19 13.05 6.89
N ARG A 62 5.47 13.05 5.59
CA ARG A 62 4.50 13.42 4.55
C ARG A 62 3.71 12.18 4.15
N ARG A 63 2.40 12.17 4.41
CA ARG A 63 1.47 11.09 4.02
C ARG A 63 0.24 11.70 3.37
N PRO A 64 -0.39 11.05 2.39
CA PRO A 64 -1.66 11.53 1.84
C PRO A 64 -2.69 11.71 2.97
N ALA A 65 -3.55 12.72 2.87
CA ALA A 65 -4.71 12.79 3.74
C ALA A 65 -5.63 11.58 3.50
N PRO A 66 -6.44 11.14 4.49
CA PRO A 66 -7.39 10.05 4.27
C PRO A 66 -8.31 10.36 3.09
N PHE A 67 -8.34 9.48 2.09
CA PHE A 67 -9.21 9.59 0.92
C PHE A 67 -10.02 8.30 0.74
N PRO A 68 -11.27 8.40 0.26
CA PRO A 68 -12.08 7.22 0.01
C PRO A 68 -11.59 6.49 -1.25
N CYS A 69 -11.48 5.17 -1.17
CA CYS A 69 -11.11 4.30 -2.27
C CYS A 69 -11.87 2.98 -2.15
N ARG A 70 -12.07 2.28 -3.27
CA ARG A 70 -12.70 0.96 -3.29
C ARG A 70 -11.73 -0.06 -3.87
N PHE A 71 -11.63 -1.19 -3.18
CA PHE A 71 -10.87 -2.35 -3.61
C PHE A 71 -11.88 -3.47 -3.89
N GLU A 72 -11.97 -3.87 -5.14
CA GLU A 72 -12.86 -4.96 -5.56
C GLU A 72 -12.00 -6.17 -5.94
N PRO A 73 -12.21 -7.35 -5.33
CA PRO A 73 -11.47 -8.55 -5.71
C PRO A 73 -11.57 -8.82 -7.22
N ARG A 74 -10.45 -9.17 -7.87
CA ARG A 74 -10.45 -9.38 -9.33
C ARG A 74 -11.33 -10.56 -9.76
N CYS A 75 -11.33 -11.65 -8.98
CA CYS A 75 -12.18 -12.81 -9.19
C CYS A 75 -12.42 -13.57 -7.88
N GLY A 76 -13.37 -14.52 -7.89
CA GLY A 76 -13.73 -15.31 -6.71
C GLY A 76 -12.56 -16.10 -6.12
N SER A 77 -11.73 -16.72 -6.96
CA SER A 77 -10.56 -17.48 -6.48
C SER A 77 -9.50 -16.62 -5.79
N THR A 78 -9.45 -15.32 -6.09
CA THR A 78 -8.57 -14.39 -5.37
C THR A 78 -8.99 -14.22 -3.92
N VAL A 79 -10.30 -14.18 -3.64
CA VAL A 79 -10.83 -14.00 -2.28
C VAL A 79 -10.36 -15.17 -1.40
N GLU A 80 -10.54 -16.41 -1.88
CA GLU A 80 -10.12 -17.62 -1.17
C GLU A 80 -8.62 -17.61 -0.83
N VAL A 81 -7.78 -17.20 -1.78
CA VAL A 81 -6.33 -17.10 -1.55
C VAL A 81 -6.01 -16.01 -0.54
N VAL A 82 -6.64 -14.83 -0.63
CA VAL A 82 -6.38 -13.74 0.30
C VAL A 82 -6.82 -14.10 1.72
N GLU A 83 -7.99 -14.70 1.88
CA GLU A 83 -8.51 -15.12 3.19
C GLU A 83 -7.66 -16.24 3.81
N SER A 84 -7.30 -17.27 3.04
CA SER A 84 -6.47 -18.37 3.54
C SER A 84 -5.05 -17.93 3.91
N GLU A 85 -4.44 -17.03 3.14
CA GLU A 85 -3.11 -16.48 3.46
C GLU A 85 -3.17 -15.50 4.64
N ALA A 86 -4.28 -14.78 4.84
CA ALA A 86 -4.49 -13.94 6.02
C ALA A 86 -4.58 -14.79 7.30
N GLU A 87 -5.37 -15.88 7.27
CA GLU A 87 -5.46 -16.82 8.40
C GLU A 87 -4.09 -17.42 8.74
N ARG A 88 -3.32 -17.84 7.73
CA ARG A 88 -1.95 -18.33 7.96
C ARG A 88 -1.07 -17.24 8.60
N ALA A 89 -1.14 -16.01 8.11
CA ALA A 89 -0.34 -14.92 8.65
C ALA A 89 -0.68 -14.60 10.10
N ASP A 90 -1.96 -14.66 10.49
CA ASP A 90 -2.39 -14.46 11.88
C ASP A 90 -1.90 -15.59 12.79
N LEU A 91 -1.97 -16.84 12.33
CA LEU A 91 -1.44 -18.00 13.06
C LEU A 91 0.09 -17.92 13.23
N ASP A 92 0.80 -17.56 12.16
CA ASP A 92 2.24 -17.37 12.20
C ASP A 92 2.57 -16.27 13.20
N ALA A 93 1.92 -15.10 13.12
CA ALA A 93 2.15 -13.97 14.02
C ALA A 93 1.94 -14.32 15.50
N ALA A 94 0.85 -15.04 15.81
CA ALA A 94 0.57 -15.50 17.17
C ALA A 94 1.61 -16.50 17.71
N ALA A 95 2.31 -17.24 16.85
CA ALA A 95 3.37 -18.15 17.27
C ALA A 95 4.67 -17.43 17.71
N TRP A 96 4.80 -16.13 17.38
CA TRP A 96 5.93 -15.30 17.81
C TRP A 96 5.63 -14.47 19.07
N GLU A 97 4.40 -14.53 19.59
CA GLU A 97 4.00 -13.94 20.88
C GLU A 97 4.23 -14.92 22.05
#